data_AF-A0A013VJB5-F1
#
_entry.id   AF-A0A013VJB5-F1
#
_cell.length_a   1.000
_cell.length_b   1.000
_cell.length_c   1.000
_cell.angle_alpha   90.00
_cell.angle_beta   90.00
_cell.angle_gamma   90.00
#
_symmetry.space_group_name_H-M   'P 1'
#
loop_
_entity.id
_entity.type
_entity.pdbx_description
1 polymer ?
#
loop_
_entity_poly.entity_id
_entity_poly.type
_entity_poly.pdbx_seq_one_letter_code
_entity_poly.pdbx_strand_id
1 'polypeptide(L)'
;VAQAALGGTVYAPVGLATHYHTLAVRPDWSSRLHAVAVIGAHIFYRNPGFNGTPAAFRAVYLGRETQSGPARRVWPTRPVAPVELLAPAYTAPVAAKAAPAIGWTPPASKGDDSLPESTIRPEYRNSGRPLI
;
A
#
# COMPACT_ATOMS: atom_id res chain seq x y z
N VAL A 1 14.44 11.46 6.62
CA VAL A 1 13.81 10.14 6.36
C VAL A 1 14.25 9.55 5.03
N ALA A 2 14.02 10.21 3.88
CA ALA A 2 14.37 9.66 2.55
C ALA A 2 15.85 9.21 2.43
N GLN A 3 16.79 10.05 2.88
CA GLN A 3 18.22 9.70 2.88
C GLN A 3 18.52 8.44 3.71
N ALA A 4 17.91 8.30 4.89
CA ALA A 4 18.11 7.12 5.73
C ALA A 4 17.55 5.85 5.07
N ALA A 5 16.38 5.96 4.41
CA ALA A 5 15.78 4.86 3.66
C ALA A 5 16.66 4.44 2.46
N LEU A 6 17.20 5.40 1.71
CA LEU A 6 18.17 5.13 0.64
C LEU A 6 19.47 4.52 1.16
N GLY A 7 19.87 4.88 2.39
CA GLY A 7 20.99 4.24 3.11
C GLY A 7 20.67 2.85 3.67
N GLY A 8 19.49 2.28 3.37
CA GLY A 8 19.08 0.94 3.79
C GLY A 8 18.39 0.87 5.16
N THR A 9 18.10 2.01 5.79
CA THR A 9 17.37 2.04 7.07
C THR A 9 15.87 1.90 6.84
N VAL A 10 15.25 0.90 7.48
CA VAL A 10 13.80 0.69 7.44
C VAL A 10 13.24 0.81 8.86
N TYR A 11 12.02 1.35 8.98
CA TYR A 11 11.33 1.41 10.27
C TYR A 11 10.89 0.01 10.70
N ALA A 12 11.53 -0.54 11.74
CA ALA A 12 11.37 -1.95 12.10
C ALA A 12 9.92 -2.47 12.21
N PRO A 13 8.96 -1.70 12.77
CA PRO A 13 7.57 -2.15 12.86
C PRO A 13 6.88 -2.44 11.51
N VAL A 14 7.30 -1.84 10.40
CA VAL A 14 6.71 -2.18 9.08
C VAL A 14 7.17 -3.54 8.56
N GLY A 15 8.24 -4.11 9.13
CA GLY A 15 8.78 -5.41 8.74
C GLY A 15 9.02 -5.53 7.23
N LEU A 16 8.36 -6.50 6.60
CA LEU A 16 8.44 -6.78 5.16
C LEU A 16 7.18 -6.34 4.40
N ALA A 17 6.49 -5.31 4.88
CA ALA A 17 5.32 -4.79 4.18
C ALA A 17 5.71 -4.18 2.83
N THR A 18 4.92 -4.51 1.79
CA THR A 18 5.09 -3.96 0.45
C THR A 18 3.86 -3.17 -0.02
N HIS A 19 2.76 -3.26 0.72
CA HIS A 19 1.51 -2.54 0.44
C HIS A 19 1.07 -1.76 1.67
N TYR A 20 0.43 -0.63 1.43
CA TYR A 20 -0.22 0.14 2.48
C TYR A 20 -1.47 0.83 1.94
N HIS A 21 -2.43 1.12 2.81
CA HIS A 21 -3.53 2.03 2.50
C HIS A 21 -3.89 2.86 3.73
N THR A 22 -4.60 3.97 3.50
CA THR A 22 -5.11 4.80 4.59
C THR A 22 -6.32 4.14 5.26
N LEU A 23 -6.59 4.45 6.52
CA LEU A 23 -7.77 3.98 7.25
C LEU A 23 -9.09 4.40 6.58
N ALA A 24 -9.08 5.50 5.83
CA ALA A 24 -10.24 6.02 5.10
C ALA A 24 -10.56 5.25 3.81
N VAL A 25 -9.70 4.33 3.36
CA VAL A 25 -9.87 3.58 2.10
C VAL A 25 -9.87 2.09 2.39
N ARG A 26 -10.75 1.34 1.72
CA ARG A 26 -10.78 -0.13 1.78
C ARG A 26 -10.59 -0.72 0.39
N PRO A 27 -9.35 -1.00 -0.02
CA PRO A 27 -9.10 -1.60 -1.33
C PRO A 27 -9.41 -3.10 -1.32
N ASP A 28 -9.90 -3.63 -2.45
CA ASP A 28 -10.29 -5.05 -2.57
C ASP A 28 -9.15 -6.03 -2.27
N TRP A 29 -7.91 -5.64 -2.60
CA TRP A 29 -6.72 -6.46 -2.38
C TRP A 29 -6.35 -6.62 -0.90
N SER A 30 -6.82 -5.74 0.00
CA SER A 30 -6.41 -5.75 1.42
C SER A 30 -6.75 -7.08 2.11
N SER A 31 -7.88 -7.69 1.74
CA SER A 31 -8.35 -8.99 2.24
C SER A 31 -7.45 -10.17 1.87
N ARG A 32 -6.60 -10.04 0.84
CA ARG A 32 -5.73 -11.10 0.32
C ARG A 32 -4.33 -11.05 0.92
N LEU A 33 -4.02 -10.05 1.73
CA LEU A 33 -2.71 -9.81 2.32
C LEU A 33 -2.76 -9.91 3.84
N HIS A 34 -1.61 -10.13 4.46
CA HIS A 34 -1.49 -10.17 5.92
C HIS A 34 -1.16 -8.77 6.45
N ALA A 35 -2.01 -8.22 7.30
CA ALA A 35 -1.73 -6.96 7.99
C ALA A 35 -0.56 -7.13 8.98
N VAL A 36 0.35 -6.16 8.97
CA VAL A 36 1.61 -6.18 9.73
C VAL A 36 1.57 -5.15 10.86
N ALA A 37 1.25 -3.90 10.54
CA ALA A 37 1.26 -2.80 11.50
C ALA A 37 0.29 -1.69 11.07
N VAL A 38 -0.12 -0.87 12.04
CA VAL A 38 -0.84 0.38 11.81
C VAL A 38 0.03 1.52 12.34
N ILE A 39 0.38 2.48 11.48
CA ILE A 39 1.24 3.62 11.84
C ILE A 39 0.55 4.89 11.38
N GLY A 40 0.17 5.72 12.35
CA GLY A 40 -0.66 6.89 12.11
C GLY A 40 -1.94 6.50 11.35
N ALA A 41 -2.10 7.04 10.15
CA ALA A 41 -3.27 6.82 9.31
C ALA A 41 -3.17 5.62 8.35
N HIS A 42 -2.07 4.87 8.36
CA HIS A 42 -1.81 3.83 7.36
C HIS A 42 -1.76 2.44 7.99
N ILE A 43 -2.39 1.48 7.33
CA ILE A 43 -2.23 0.05 7.62
C ILE A 43 -1.25 -0.53 6.61
N PHE A 44 -0.27 -1.29 7.09
CA PHE A 44 0.78 -1.93 6.29
C PHE A 44 0.51 -3.43 6.14
N TYR A 45 0.75 -3.95 4.94
CA TYR A 45 0.46 -5.33 4.55
C TYR A 45 1.65 -6.01 3.87
N ARG A 46 1.80 -7.30 4.12
CA ARG A 46 2.75 -8.18 3.43
C ARG A 46 2.04 -9.29 2.65
N ASN A 47 2.72 -9.80 1.63
CA ASN A 47 2.25 -10.96 0.89
C ASN A 47 2.14 -12.20 1.80
N PRO A 48 1.14 -13.08 1.60
CA PRO A 48 1.11 -14.37 2.26
C PRO A 48 2.18 -15.32 1.68
N GLY A 49 2.57 -16.33 2.45
CA GLY A 49 3.52 -17.36 2.03
C GLY A 49 4.95 -16.85 1.81
N PHE A 50 5.70 -17.52 0.92
CA PHE A 50 7.13 -17.27 0.69
C PHE A 50 7.46 -15.80 0.39
N ASN A 51 6.63 -15.14 -0.42
CA ASN A 51 6.83 -13.75 -0.83
C ASN A 51 6.70 -12.72 0.30
N GLY A 52 6.23 -13.13 1.49
CA GLY A 52 6.19 -12.29 2.70
C GLY A 52 7.29 -12.61 3.71
N THR A 53 8.29 -13.42 3.33
CA THR A 53 9.40 -13.84 4.18
C THR A 53 10.70 -13.15 3.78
N PRO A 54 11.69 -13.02 4.69
CA PRO A 54 13.01 -12.46 4.34
C PRO A 54 13.69 -13.22 3.19
N ALA A 55 13.32 -14.50 3.02
CA ALA A 55 13.85 -15.34 1.97
C ALA A 55 13.50 -14.88 0.54
N ALA A 56 12.45 -14.08 0.37
CA ALA A 56 12.08 -13.52 -0.93
C ALA A 56 12.88 -12.25 -1.28
N PHE A 57 13.46 -11.56 -0.29
CA PHE A 57 14.13 -10.27 -0.46
C PHE A 57 15.65 -10.42 -0.54
N ARG A 58 16.11 -11.36 -1.37
CA ARG A 58 17.54 -11.68 -1.58
C ARG A 58 18.08 -11.18 -2.92
N ALA A 59 17.22 -10.53 -3.71
CA ALA A 59 17.58 -10.08 -5.04
C ALA A 59 18.74 -9.07 -4.94
N VAL A 60 19.82 -9.36 -5.67
CA VAL A 60 20.95 -8.43 -5.76
C VAL A 60 20.49 -7.22 -6.58
N TYR A 61 20.73 -6.03 -6.05
CA TYR A 61 20.52 -4.79 -6.79
C TYR A 61 21.55 -4.68 -7.92
N LEU A 62 21.06 -4.62 -9.16
CA LEU A 62 21.92 -4.72 -10.35
C LEU A 62 22.38 -3.35 -10.88
N GLY A 63 22.00 -2.23 -10.24
CA GLY A 63 22.44 -0.89 -10.61
C GLY A 63 22.08 -0.46 -12.04
N ARG A 64 21.05 -1.08 -12.61
CA ARG A 64 20.61 -0.89 -14.01
C ARG A 64 19.22 -0.29 -14.11
N GLU A 65 18.81 0.41 -13.06
CA GLU A 65 17.60 1.21 -13.03
C GLU A 65 17.58 2.16 -14.24
N THR A 66 16.53 2.03 -15.05
CA THR A 66 16.29 2.98 -16.11
C THR A 66 15.96 4.32 -15.45
N GLN A 67 16.79 5.33 -15.66
CA GLN A 67 16.43 6.69 -15.32
C GLN A 67 15.12 7.01 -16.06
N SER A 68 14.05 7.30 -15.32
CA SER A 68 12.86 7.89 -15.95
C SER A 68 13.32 9.16 -16.66
N GLY A 69 13.30 9.12 -17.99
CA GLY A 69 13.58 10.28 -18.81
C GLY A 69 12.55 11.39 -18.52
N PRO A 70 12.75 12.60 -19.05
CA PRO A 70 11.78 13.67 -18.91
C PRO A 70 10.38 13.16 -19.28
N ALA A 71 9.44 13.29 -18.36
CA ALA A 71 8.06 12.90 -18.59
C ALA A 71 7.58 13.54 -19.91
N ARG A 72 6.94 12.75 -20.78
CA ARG A 72 6.37 13.31 -22.01
C ARG A 72 5.44 14.46 -21.61
N ARG A 73 5.73 15.67 -22.12
CA ARG A 73 4.89 16.86 -21.88
C ARG A 73 3.45 16.66 -22.36
N VAL A 74 3.25 15.74 -23.29
CA VAL A 74 1.94 15.38 -23.84
C VAL A 74 1.87 13.86 -23.91
N TRP A 75 0.92 13.28 -23.17
CA TRP A 75 0.47 11.92 -23.43
C TRP A 75 -0.40 11.97 -24.68
N PRO A 76 -0.19 11.11 -25.69
CA PRO A 76 -1.12 11.04 -26.80
C PRO A 76 -2.49 10.70 -26.22
N THR A 77 -3.46 11.58 -26.46
CA THR A 77 -4.85 11.36 -26.07
C THR A 77 -5.31 10.11 -26.79
N ARG A 78 -5.37 8.98 -26.08
CA ARG A 78 -6.03 7.80 -26.62
C ARG A 78 -7.50 8.17 -26.75
N PRO A 79 -8.13 8.04 -27.93
CA PRO A 79 -9.56 8.24 -28.05
C PRO A 79 -10.22 7.31 -27.04
N VAL A 80 -10.94 7.89 -26.08
CA VAL A 80 -11.77 7.12 -25.16
C VAL A 80 -12.90 6.58 -26.03
N ALA A 81 -12.89 5.28 -26.32
CA ALA A 81 -14.06 4.66 -26.91
C ALA A 81 -15.23 4.85 -25.94
N PRO A 82 -16.45 5.14 -26.43
CA PRO A 82 -17.62 5.25 -25.58
C PRO A 82 -17.70 4.03 -24.66
N VAL A 83 -17.99 4.25 -23.37
CA VAL A 83 -18.07 3.17 -22.36
C VAL A 83 -19.03 2.06 -22.78
N GLU A 84 -20.02 2.39 -23.60
CA GLU A 84 -20.99 1.48 -24.22
C GLU A 84 -20.35 0.44 -25.16
N LEU A 85 -19.22 0.76 -25.81
CA LEU A 85 -18.49 -0.15 -26.70
C LEU A 85 -17.54 -1.10 -25.96
N LEU A 86 -17.26 -0.83 -24.69
CA LEU A 86 -16.30 -1.57 -23.85
C LEU A 86 -16.98 -2.35 -22.72
N ALA A 87 -18.28 -2.17 -22.51
CA ALA A 87 -19.02 -2.87 -21.48
C ALA A 87 -19.42 -4.28 -21.97
N PRO A 88 -18.87 -5.37 -21.41
CA PRO A 88 -19.62 -6.62 -21.43
C PRO A 88 -20.96 -6.37 -20.73
N ALA A 89 -22.04 -6.97 -21.24
CA ALA A 89 -23.35 -6.93 -20.58
C ALA A 89 -23.16 -7.27 -19.11
N TYR A 90 -23.43 -6.31 -18.22
CA TYR A 90 -23.30 -6.49 -16.78
C TYR A 90 -24.25 -7.62 -16.37
N THR A 91 -23.70 -8.80 -16.14
CA THR A 91 -24.35 -9.84 -15.37
C THR A 91 -24.07 -9.53 -13.92
N ALA A 92 -25.12 -9.22 -13.16
CA ALA A 92 -24.99 -9.01 -11.73
C ALA A 92 -24.25 -10.21 -11.12
N PRO A 93 -23.20 -10.00 -10.32
CA PRO A 93 -22.55 -11.10 -9.63
C PRO A 93 -23.59 -11.77 -8.74
N VAL A 94 -23.78 -13.08 -8.94
CA VAL A 94 -24.43 -13.93 -7.93
C VAL A 94 -23.65 -13.70 -6.64
N ALA A 95 -24.35 -13.37 -5.55
CA ALA A 95 -23.75 -13.03 -4.27
C ALA A 95 -22.55 -13.92 -3.96
N ALA A 96 -21.35 -13.34 -4.00
CA ALA A 96 -20.14 -14.07 -3.68
C ALA A 96 -20.29 -14.59 -2.24
N LYS A 97 -20.24 -15.91 -2.08
CA LYS A 97 -20.20 -16.52 -0.74
C LYS A 97 -19.05 -15.87 0.01
N ALA A 98 -19.34 -15.32 1.18
CA ALA A 98 -18.36 -14.66 2.03
C ALA A 98 -17.12 -15.54 2.14
N ALA A 99 -15.99 -15.03 1.65
CA ALA A 99 -14.70 -15.64 1.96
C ALA A 99 -14.59 -15.70 3.49
N PRO A 100 -14.09 -16.82 4.06
CA PRO A 100 -13.97 -16.91 5.50
C PRO A 100 -13.15 -15.71 5.98
N ALA A 101 -13.74 -14.95 6.91
CA ALA A 101 -12.98 -13.93 7.62
C ALA A 101 -11.85 -14.68 8.34
N ILE A 102 -10.63 -14.57 7.83
CA ILE A 102 -9.47 -14.86 8.65
C ILE A 102 -9.57 -13.84 9.77
N GLY A 103 -9.89 -14.31 10.97
CA GLY A 103 -10.00 -13.51 12.17
C GLY A 103 -8.67 -12.83 12.43
N TRP A 104 -8.48 -11.66 11.85
CA TRP A 104 -7.38 -10.79 12.18
C TRP A 104 -7.82 -10.01 13.40
N THR A 105 -7.33 -10.43 14.55
CA THR A 105 -7.18 -9.53 15.69
C THR A 105 -6.03 -8.59 15.32
N PRO A 106 -6.22 -7.26 15.37
CA PRO A 106 -5.10 -6.36 15.28
C PRO A 106 -4.04 -6.82 16.28
N PRO A 107 -2.76 -7.00 15.87
CA PRO A 107 -1.73 -7.07 16.88
C PRO A 107 -1.91 -5.81 17.73
N ALA A 108 -1.99 -5.98 19.05
CA ALA A 108 -2.08 -4.85 19.96
C ALA A 108 -1.01 -3.87 19.53
N SER A 109 -1.43 -2.68 19.08
CA SER A 109 -0.52 -1.58 18.86
C SER A 109 0.10 -1.31 20.22
N LYS A 110 1.30 -1.84 20.46
CA LYS A 110 2.23 -1.10 21.28
C LYS A 110 2.37 0.22 20.53
N GLY A 111 1.65 1.23 20.99
CA GLY A 111 1.79 2.59 20.52
C GLY A 111 3.20 3.01 20.87
N ASP A 112 4.16 2.56 20.06
CA ASP A 112 5.46 3.18 20.02
C ASP A 112 5.22 4.53 19.37
N ASP A 113 4.85 5.51 20.22
CA ASP A 113 4.84 6.93 19.91
C ASP A 113 6.26 7.45 19.59
N SER A 114 7.26 6.56 19.54
CA SER A 114 8.63 6.81 19.06
C SER A 114 8.71 6.94 17.53
N LEU A 115 7.69 7.51 16.90
CA LEU A 115 7.83 7.99 15.54
C LEU A 115 8.69 9.26 15.59
N PRO A 116 9.65 9.43 14.66
CA PRO A 116 10.36 10.69 14.57
C PRO A 116 9.38 11.84 14.34
N GLU A 117 9.64 12.99 14.97
CA GLU A 117 8.81 14.18 14.84
C GLU A 117 8.58 14.50 13.35
N SER A 118 7.31 14.54 12.95
CA SER A 118 6.96 14.77 11.56
C SER A 118 7.31 16.20 11.18
N THR A 119 8.23 16.36 10.22
CA THR A 119 8.58 17.65 9.59
C THR A 119 7.51 18.12 8.58
N ILE A 120 6.42 17.37 8.44
CA ILE A 120 5.27 17.76 7.62
C ILE A 120 4.61 19.00 8.24
N ARG A 121 4.11 19.90 7.38
CA ARG A 121 3.43 21.12 7.82
C ARG A 121 2.27 20.77 8.77
N PRO A 122 2.03 21.56 9.84
CA PRO A 122 1.02 21.24 10.86
C PRO A 122 -0.36 20.90 10.29
N GLU A 123 -0.78 21.59 9.24
CA GLU A 123 -2.06 21.38 8.54
C GLU A 123 -2.22 19.98 7.93
N TYR A 124 -1.12 19.29 7.59
CA TYR A 124 -1.15 17.96 6.98
C TYR A 124 -0.76 16.84 7.96
N ARG A 125 -0.41 17.17 9.20
CA ARG A 125 -0.05 16.17 10.22
C ARG A 125 -1.21 15.18 10.49
N ASN A 126 -2.45 15.62 10.27
CA ASN A 126 -3.67 14.82 10.42
C ASN A 126 -4.28 14.33 9.09
N SER A 127 -3.60 14.50 7.95
CA SER A 127 -4.15 14.28 6.59
C SER A 127 -4.68 12.87 6.27
N GLY A 128 -4.57 11.91 7.19
CA GLY A 128 -5.17 10.57 7.05
C GLY A 128 -6.03 10.12 8.23
N ARG A 129 -6.31 11.00 9.22
CA ARG A 129 -7.39 10.70 10.18
C ARG A 129 -8.72 10.78 9.42
N PRO A 130 -9.56 9.73 9.46
CA PRO A 130 -10.88 9.81 8.84
C PRO A 130 -11.65 10.97 9.46
N LEU A 131 -12.27 11.80 8.62
CA LEU A 131 -13.23 12.80 9.04
C LEU A 131 -14.48 12.03 9.50
N ILE A 132 -14.56 11.79 10.81
CA ILE A 132 -15.80 11.36 11.48
C ILE A 132 -16.72 12.55 11.67
#